data_AF-A0A7G6WLI7-F1
#
_entry.id   AF-A0A7G6WLI7-F1
#
_cell.length_a   1.000
_cell.length_b   1.000
_cell.length_c   1.000
_cell.angle_alpha   90.00
_cell.angle_beta   90.00
_cell.angle_gamma   90.00
#
_symmetry.space_group_name_H-M   'P 1'
#
loop_
_entity.id
_entity.type
_entity.pdbx_description
1 polymer ?
#
loop_
_entity_poly.entity_id
_entity_poly.type
_entity_poly.pdbx_seq_one_letter_code
_entity_poly.pdbx_strand_id
1 'polypeptide(L)'
;MGQTSERMVDICEALCRLPRGTLTSPAGNLALSSHLCQECFGEPGIEYLWSGGRYTCHIHRRWVAPCPSPKRPSKFAPHPAGTHALERIGSDVVDADLRIHALLSTGRASKTLLDEVVCRIDSARSNEHLGVPHPSDLPAIADVLDAVTDPDIQTATLDETVTFAIRYSKMSAILETRVTGCTPELCDEVWLLLRPSAVWVRTTLLGEAPVDRFEPFIIPAPAVNPSEPGYPLEPFDRSMDCLRTVGQDSEKWWEDRYMIRQPSSPHKEFLLICDNGHIQRTAKGHARRAGTEDFHCAVCSGQRVIAGLNSLGDLMPKFVPEWDQSANGVLTPFMVSPGSNRKVGWIDERGHHYEAYIINRTQRGTGCPACAAKAVLPGFNDLETSHPELAALWDHDANPDLKPTDVSAGNSKTRVHFRCVMGHPFVRTPAKLIESGGRCQTCNGRILILGVNDLATARPEIAAWWHPTKNGNLSPTMVKPGSEIEVWWICPDGHEFPANVDYRCRQEKATCPVDTGRLLLTGVNDLATKEPALVLDWDGPRNGMPPSQTVPTNHVWNWTCRFGHTQRATVANRRRAGGCTDCPPEDRVAQSKQKFARGRQGWDKRKAKLVVPGELYCGQARPQAPTYLSSR
;
A
#
# COMPACT_ATOMS: atom_id res chain seq x y z
N MET A 1 -46.36 22.76 -61.69
CA MET A 1 -45.52 21.55 -61.57
C MET A 1 -45.86 20.72 -60.34
N GLY A 2 -46.03 21.30 -59.14
CA GLY A 2 -46.32 20.53 -57.90
C GLY A 2 -47.59 19.65 -57.90
N GLN A 3 -48.72 20.12 -58.43
CA GLN A 3 -49.96 19.30 -58.45
C GLN A 3 -49.89 18.12 -59.44
N THR A 4 -49.15 18.26 -60.53
CA THR A 4 -48.97 17.19 -61.51
C THR A 4 -48.02 16.12 -60.97
N SER A 5 -46.96 16.54 -60.25
CA SER A 5 -46.00 15.61 -59.67
C SER A 5 -46.56 14.82 -58.49
N GLU A 6 -47.31 15.44 -57.59
CA GLU A 6 -48.00 14.76 -56.48
C GLU A 6 -49.02 13.73 -56.99
N ARG A 7 -49.85 14.11 -57.97
CA ARG A 7 -50.83 13.19 -58.56
C ARG A 7 -50.16 11.97 -59.22
N MET A 8 -48.98 12.14 -59.82
CA MET A 8 -48.22 11.05 -60.41
C MET A 8 -47.61 10.11 -59.35
N VAL A 9 -47.20 10.63 -58.18
CA VAL A 9 -46.79 9.79 -57.03
C VAL A 9 -47.96 8.91 -56.59
N ASP A 10 -49.12 9.51 -56.35
CA ASP A 10 -50.31 8.78 -55.92
C ASP A 10 -50.71 7.70 -56.93
N ILE A 11 -50.59 7.99 -58.24
CA ILE A 11 -50.85 7.03 -59.31
C ILE A 11 -49.80 5.90 -59.30
N CYS A 12 -48.52 6.20 -59.07
CA CYS A 12 -47.48 5.16 -59.01
C CYS A 12 -47.74 4.21 -57.85
N GLU A 13 -48.01 4.79 -56.69
CA GLU A 13 -48.27 4.06 -55.47
C GLU A 13 -49.53 3.20 -55.61
N ALA A 14 -50.57 3.72 -56.26
CA ALA A 14 -51.78 2.97 -56.57
C ALA A 14 -51.55 1.85 -57.61
N LEU A 15 -50.96 2.16 -58.77
CA LEU A 15 -50.77 1.22 -59.88
C LEU A 15 -49.80 0.11 -59.50
N CYS A 16 -48.63 0.49 -58.99
CA CYS A 16 -47.58 -0.45 -58.65
C CYS A 16 -47.73 -0.98 -57.20
N ARG A 17 -48.89 -0.74 -56.55
CA ARG A 17 -49.21 -1.06 -55.13
C ARG A 17 -48.06 -0.77 -54.17
N LEU A 18 -47.37 0.35 -54.38
CA LEU A 18 -46.36 0.80 -53.43
C LEU A 18 -47.07 1.46 -52.24
N PRO A 19 -46.55 1.32 -51.02
CA PRO A 19 -47.08 2.01 -49.84
C PRO A 19 -47.12 3.53 -50.06
N ARG A 20 -48.10 4.21 -49.46
CA ARG A 20 -48.19 5.67 -49.55
C ARG A 20 -46.95 6.35 -48.97
N GLY A 21 -46.41 7.34 -49.70
CA GLY A 21 -45.21 8.08 -49.33
C GLY A 21 -43.89 7.35 -49.60
N THR A 22 -43.87 6.31 -50.44
CA THR A 22 -42.66 5.64 -50.94
C THR A 22 -41.83 6.57 -51.85
N LEU A 23 -42.50 7.52 -52.48
CA LEU A 23 -41.89 8.52 -53.35
C LEU A 23 -42.28 9.92 -52.89
N THR A 24 -41.38 10.88 -53.05
CA THR A 24 -41.61 12.28 -52.66
C THR A 24 -41.22 13.23 -53.79
N SER A 25 -42.02 14.29 -53.98
CA SER A 25 -41.75 15.33 -54.99
C SER A 25 -40.60 16.23 -54.53
N PRO A 26 -39.61 16.56 -55.38
CA PRO A 26 -38.52 17.47 -55.01
C PRO A 26 -39.01 18.92 -54.82
N ALA A 27 -38.33 19.66 -53.95
CA ALA A 27 -38.47 21.11 -53.78
C ALA A 27 -37.12 21.80 -54.11
N GLY A 28 -37.08 22.60 -55.19
CA GLY A 28 -35.91 23.41 -55.58
C GLY A 28 -34.89 22.75 -56.54
N ASN A 29 -33.86 23.52 -56.93
CA ASN A 29 -32.82 23.19 -57.93
C ASN A 29 -31.69 22.27 -57.39
N LEU A 30 -32.02 21.09 -56.88
CA LEU A 30 -31.02 20.05 -56.58
C LEU A 30 -30.87 19.11 -57.77
N ALA A 31 -29.66 18.58 -57.98
CA ALA A 31 -29.38 17.61 -59.03
C ALA A 31 -30.08 16.27 -58.73
N LEU A 32 -30.83 15.76 -59.70
CA LEU A 32 -31.87 14.74 -59.54
C LEU A 32 -31.46 13.40 -60.19
N SER A 33 -31.91 12.27 -59.62
CA SER A 33 -31.88 10.94 -60.26
C SER A 33 -33.28 10.31 -60.18
N SER A 34 -33.73 9.67 -61.26
CA SER A 34 -35.14 9.30 -61.52
C SER A 34 -35.55 7.95 -60.92
N HIS A 35 -36.69 7.89 -60.21
CA HIS A 35 -37.13 6.68 -59.46
C HIS A 35 -38.63 6.38 -59.57
N LEU A 36 -39.16 6.37 -60.79
CA LEU A 36 -40.46 5.78 -61.10
C LEU A 36 -40.28 4.62 -62.08
N CYS A 37 -41.08 3.56 -61.91
CA CYS A 37 -41.11 2.46 -62.86
C CYS A 37 -41.63 2.95 -64.22
N GLN A 38 -40.77 3.03 -65.23
CA GLN A 38 -41.13 3.54 -66.58
C GLN A 38 -42.33 2.81 -67.20
N GLU A 39 -42.44 1.49 -66.99
CA GLU A 39 -43.57 0.68 -67.48
C GLU A 39 -44.91 1.01 -66.78
N CYS A 40 -44.89 1.56 -65.55
CA CYS A 40 -46.13 2.02 -64.90
C CYS A 40 -46.66 3.33 -65.54
N PHE A 41 -45.83 4.08 -66.31
CA PHE A 41 -46.12 5.46 -66.71
C PHE A 41 -46.08 5.77 -68.21
N GLY A 42 -45.48 4.94 -69.05
CA GLY A 42 -45.59 5.05 -70.52
C GLY A 42 -44.78 6.17 -71.20
N GLU A 43 -44.10 7.06 -70.46
CA GLU A 43 -43.15 8.07 -70.99
C GLU A 43 -41.91 8.21 -70.07
N PRO A 44 -40.76 8.78 -70.55
CA PRO A 44 -39.59 9.03 -69.72
C PRO A 44 -39.97 9.93 -68.52
N GLY A 45 -39.93 9.33 -67.32
CA GLY A 45 -40.56 9.87 -66.12
C GLY A 45 -39.94 11.15 -65.55
N ILE A 46 -40.77 11.90 -64.83
CA ILE A 46 -40.40 13.03 -63.97
C ILE A 46 -39.48 12.53 -62.83
N GLU A 47 -38.57 13.38 -62.38
CA GLU A 47 -37.60 13.08 -61.33
C GLU A 47 -38.22 13.15 -59.91
N TYR A 48 -37.99 12.11 -59.08
CA TYR A 48 -38.53 11.99 -57.72
C TYR A 48 -37.47 11.56 -56.71
N LEU A 49 -37.67 11.93 -55.45
CA LEU A 49 -36.84 11.52 -54.32
C LEU A 49 -37.41 10.22 -53.73
N TRP A 50 -36.57 9.18 -53.72
CA TRP A 50 -36.84 7.91 -53.04
C TRP A 50 -36.95 8.12 -51.53
N SER A 51 -38.00 7.59 -50.88
CA SER A 51 -38.24 7.82 -49.44
C SER A 51 -37.76 6.69 -48.52
N GLY A 52 -37.05 5.69 -49.06
CA GLY A 52 -36.45 4.61 -48.24
C GLY A 52 -37.37 3.43 -47.93
N GLY A 53 -38.38 3.13 -48.77
CA GLY A 53 -39.43 2.15 -48.45
C GLY A 53 -39.49 0.89 -49.33
N ARG A 54 -39.04 0.98 -50.59
CA ARG A 54 -39.05 -0.11 -51.59
C ARG A 54 -37.94 0.11 -52.62
N TYR A 55 -37.21 -0.94 -52.96
CA TYR A 55 -36.15 -0.90 -53.97
C TYR A 55 -36.65 -1.32 -55.37
N THR A 56 -37.76 -2.06 -55.44
CA THR A 56 -38.27 -2.64 -56.68
C THR A 56 -39.75 -2.34 -56.93
N CYS A 57 -40.12 -2.26 -58.20
CA CYS A 57 -41.50 -2.37 -58.66
C CYS A 57 -41.83 -3.85 -58.87
N HIS A 58 -42.67 -4.42 -58.01
CA HIS A 58 -43.00 -5.86 -58.05
C HIS A 58 -43.88 -6.27 -59.24
N ILE A 59 -44.66 -5.34 -59.80
CA ILE A 59 -45.52 -5.63 -60.95
C ILE A 59 -44.70 -5.80 -62.23
N HIS A 60 -43.80 -4.85 -62.49
CA HIS A 60 -43.01 -4.82 -63.73
C HIS A 60 -41.61 -5.40 -63.56
N ARG A 61 -41.23 -5.77 -62.33
CA ARG A 61 -39.90 -6.28 -61.95
C ARG A 61 -38.78 -5.32 -62.36
N ARG A 62 -38.89 -4.06 -61.92
CA ARG A 62 -37.95 -2.97 -62.26
C ARG A 62 -37.29 -2.38 -61.02
N TRP A 63 -36.05 -1.92 -61.14
CA TRP A 63 -35.39 -1.17 -60.07
C TRP A 63 -35.99 0.22 -59.98
N VAL A 64 -36.29 0.68 -58.77
CA VAL A 64 -36.88 2.01 -58.52
C VAL A 64 -36.17 2.77 -57.40
N ALA A 65 -35.02 2.28 -56.93
CA ALA A 65 -34.18 2.98 -55.95
C ALA A 65 -32.99 3.67 -56.64
N PRO A 66 -32.31 4.62 -55.97
CA PRO A 66 -31.05 5.19 -56.42
C PRO A 66 -30.09 4.08 -56.88
N CYS A 67 -29.61 4.18 -58.12
CA CYS A 67 -28.64 3.22 -58.64
C CYS A 67 -27.23 3.55 -58.12
N PRO A 68 -26.44 2.53 -57.77
CA PRO A 68 -25.01 2.72 -57.56
C PRO A 68 -24.35 3.19 -58.86
N SER A 69 -23.53 4.23 -58.76
CA SER A 69 -22.69 4.68 -59.87
C SER A 69 -21.30 4.07 -59.73
N PRO A 70 -20.66 3.61 -60.82
CA PRO A 70 -19.28 3.13 -60.79
C PRO A 70 -18.25 4.22 -60.43
N LYS A 71 -18.69 5.48 -60.31
CA LYS A 71 -17.88 6.61 -59.83
C LYS A 71 -18.43 7.15 -58.51
N ARG A 72 -17.54 7.50 -57.58
CA ARG A 72 -17.85 8.20 -56.33
C ARG A 72 -18.75 9.41 -56.64
N PRO A 73 -19.91 9.59 -55.97
CA PRO A 73 -20.81 10.70 -56.24
C PRO A 73 -20.06 12.04 -56.13
N SER A 74 -20.09 12.84 -57.20
CA SER A 74 -19.59 14.22 -57.19
C SER A 74 -20.69 15.12 -56.64
N LYS A 75 -20.33 16.12 -55.81
CA LYS A 75 -21.28 17.15 -55.35
C LYS A 75 -21.94 17.94 -56.50
N PHE A 76 -21.40 17.84 -57.71
CA PHE A 76 -21.76 18.66 -58.87
C PHE A 76 -22.36 17.89 -60.05
N ALA A 77 -22.49 16.56 -59.96
CA ALA A 77 -23.06 15.76 -61.05
C ALA A 77 -24.07 14.74 -60.49
N PRO A 78 -25.36 14.79 -60.88
CA PRO A 78 -26.31 13.75 -60.55
C PRO A 78 -25.86 12.43 -61.17
N HIS A 79 -26.21 11.32 -60.53
CA HIS A 79 -25.99 9.99 -61.11
C HIS A 79 -26.73 9.89 -62.45
N PRO A 80 -26.09 9.40 -63.54
CA PRO A 80 -26.85 8.97 -64.71
C PRO A 80 -27.84 7.89 -64.27
N ALA A 81 -29.02 7.81 -64.89
CA ALA A 81 -30.00 6.75 -64.62
C ALA A 81 -29.27 5.40 -64.72
N GLY A 82 -29.14 4.70 -63.60
CA GLY A 82 -28.25 3.56 -63.55
C GLY A 82 -28.73 2.42 -64.43
N THR A 83 -27.79 1.58 -64.82
CA THR A 83 -27.96 0.42 -65.71
C THR A 83 -29.13 -0.49 -65.32
N HIS A 84 -29.46 -0.59 -64.03
CA HIS A 84 -30.50 -1.48 -63.50
C HIS A 84 -31.94 -0.96 -63.62
N ALA A 85 -32.15 0.34 -63.86
CA ALA A 85 -33.50 0.86 -64.12
C ALA A 85 -34.06 0.40 -65.47
N LEU A 86 -33.16 0.01 -66.40
CA LEU A 86 -33.48 -0.35 -67.78
C LEU A 86 -33.62 -1.86 -68.02
N GLU A 87 -33.28 -2.70 -67.05
CA GLU A 87 -33.40 -4.17 -67.14
C GLU A 87 -34.53 -4.70 -66.24
N ARG A 88 -35.06 -5.90 -66.55
CA ARG A 88 -35.98 -6.60 -65.66
C ARG A 88 -35.17 -7.36 -64.63
N ILE A 89 -35.55 -7.23 -63.36
CA ILE A 89 -34.89 -7.88 -62.24
C ILE A 89 -35.50 -9.28 -62.03
N GLY A 90 -34.69 -10.21 -61.52
CA GLY A 90 -35.12 -11.52 -61.03
C GLY A 90 -36.24 -11.44 -59.98
N SER A 91 -37.07 -12.48 -59.93
CA SER A 91 -38.18 -12.56 -58.96
C SER A 91 -37.70 -12.68 -57.53
N ASP A 92 -36.57 -13.36 -57.32
CA ASP A 92 -35.88 -13.50 -56.03
C ASP A 92 -35.55 -12.14 -55.39
N VAL A 93 -35.09 -11.19 -56.20
CA VAL A 93 -34.77 -9.82 -55.75
C VAL A 93 -36.04 -9.04 -55.37
N VAL A 94 -37.11 -9.21 -56.15
CA VAL A 94 -38.41 -8.59 -55.87
C VAL A 94 -39.03 -9.17 -54.60
N ASP A 95 -38.95 -10.48 -54.42
CA ASP A 95 -39.44 -11.18 -53.23
C ASP A 95 -38.65 -10.75 -51.98
N ALA A 96 -37.34 -10.55 -52.12
CA ALA A 96 -36.50 -10.00 -51.05
C ALA A 96 -36.91 -8.57 -50.65
N ASP A 97 -37.15 -7.68 -51.62
CA ASP A 97 -37.66 -6.32 -51.36
C ASP A 97 -39.03 -6.34 -50.65
N LEU A 98 -39.92 -7.27 -51.03
CA LEU A 98 -41.21 -7.46 -50.36
C LEU A 98 -41.05 -7.93 -48.90
N ARG A 99 -40.09 -8.82 -48.62
CA ARG A 99 -39.78 -9.25 -47.25
C ARG A 99 -39.22 -8.10 -46.40
N ILE A 100 -38.28 -7.31 -46.93
CA ILE A 100 -37.74 -6.11 -46.26
C ILE A 100 -38.90 -5.17 -45.90
N HIS A 101 -39.80 -4.92 -46.85
CA HIS A 101 -40.95 -4.08 -46.63
C HIS A 101 -41.89 -4.61 -45.54
N ALA A 102 -42.12 -5.93 -45.49
CA ALA A 102 -42.91 -6.56 -44.44
C ALA A 102 -42.29 -6.37 -43.04
N LEU A 103 -40.96 -6.48 -42.92
CA LEU A 103 -40.24 -6.23 -41.67
C LEU A 103 -40.36 -4.78 -41.20
N LEU A 104 -40.24 -3.82 -42.13
CA LEU A 104 -40.40 -2.40 -41.81
C LEU A 104 -41.84 -2.03 -41.41
N SER A 105 -42.83 -2.53 -42.15
CA SER A 105 -44.25 -2.19 -41.93
C SER A 105 -44.82 -2.81 -40.64
N THR A 106 -44.30 -3.97 -40.23
CA THR A 106 -44.65 -4.60 -38.94
C THR A 106 -43.90 -3.99 -37.76
N GLY A 107 -42.93 -3.10 -38.00
CA GLY A 107 -42.06 -2.54 -36.96
C GLY A 107 -41.03 -3.53 -36.42
N ARG A 108 -40.88 -4.72 -37.03
CA ARG A 108 -39.79 -5.66 -36.68
C ARG A 108 -38.41 -5.08 -37.00
N ALA A 109 -38.32 -4.23 -38.02
CA ALA A 109 -37.12 -3.50 -38.39
C ALA A 109 -37.39 -2.00 -38.55
N SER A 110 -36.36 -1.17 -38.32
CA SER A 110 -36.40 0.27 -38.60
C SER A 110 -35.64 0.60 -39.90
N LYS A 111 -35.92 1.76 -40.50
CA LYS A 111 -35.16 2.24 -41.67
C LYS A 111 -33.67 2.42 -41.37
N THR A 112 -33.34 2.88 -40.17
CA THR A 112 -31.95 3.08 -39.76
C THR A 112 -31.20 1.77 -39.53
N LEU A 113 -31.90 0.71 -39.07
CA LEU A 113 -31.34 -0.65 -39.05
C LEU A 113 -31.14 -1.19 -40.46
N LEU A 114 -32.08 -0.97 -41.38
CA LEU A 114 -31.92 -1.34 -42.79
C LEU A 114 -30.68 -0.66 -43.39
N ASP A 115 -30.53 0.65 -43.22
CA ASP A 115 -29.37 1.41 -43.71
C ASP A 115 -28.05 0.86 -43.14
N GLU A 116 -28.04 0.48 -41.87
CA GLU A 116 -26.87 -0.15 -41.25
C GLU A 116 -26.60 -1.55 -41.82
N VAL A 117 -27.61 -2.39 -41.99
CA VAL A 117 -27.45 -3.72 -42.62
C VAL A 117 -26.91 -3.61 -44.06
N VAL A 118 -27.38 -2.62 -44.83
CA VAL A 118 -26.83 -2.33 -46.16
C VAL A 118 -25.33 -2.00 -46.06
N CYS A 119 -24.95 -1.13 -45.12
CA CYS A 119 -23.55 -0.81 -44.90
C CYS A 119 -22.71 -2.03 -44.51
N ARG A 120 -23.22 -2.91 -43.62
CA ARG A 120 -22.53 -4.13 -43.18
C ARG A 120 -22.32 -5.12 -44.31
N ILE A 121 -23.32 -5.33 -45.15
CA ILE A 121 -23.20 -6.22 -46.32
C ILE A 121 -22.18 -5.67 -47.33
N ASP A 122 -22.18 -4.36 -47.58
CA ASP A 122 -21.19 -3.75 -48.46
C ASP A 122 -19.76 -3.86 -47.88
N SER A 123 -19.63 -3.72 -46.56
CA SER A 123 -18.34 -3.84 -45.84
C SER A 123 -17.76 -5.23 -45.93
N ALA A 124 -18.60 -6.26 -45.77
CA ALA A 124 -18.23 -7.66 -45.99
C ALA A 124 -17.74 -7.94 -47.43
N ARG A 125 -18.09 -7.07 -48.38
CA ARG A 125 -17.67 -7.12 -49.79
C ARG A 125 -16.63 -6.06 -50.14
N SER A 126 -15.86 -5.58 -49.16
CA SER A 126 -14.80 -4.60 -49.35
C SER A 126 -15.28 -3.24 -49.89
N ASN A 127 -16.52 -2.85 -49.58
CA ASN A 127 -17.15 -1.58 -49.97
C ASN A 127 -17.25 -1.37 -51.49
N GLU A 128 -17.56 -2.43 -52.22
CA GLU A 128 -17.71 -2.39 -53.68
C GLU A 128 -18.78 -1.37 -54.11
N HIS A 129 -19.86 -1.22 -53.33
CA HIS A 129 -21.03 -0.43 -53.69
C HIS A 129 -21.16 0.90 -52.90
N LEU A 130 -20.18 1.24 -52.05
CA LEU A 130 -20.11 2.50 -51.29
C LEU A 130 -21.37 2.79 -50.44
N GLY A 131 -21.95 1.75 -49.84
CA GLY A 131 -23.16 1.81 -49.02
C GLY A 131 -24.46 2.02 -49.81
N VAL A 132 -24.43 1.86 -51.14
CA VAL A 132 -25.62 1.91 -51.98
C VAL A 132 -26.05 0.48 -52.32
N PRO A 133 -27.29 0.05 -52.02
CA PRO A 133 -27.70 -1.32 -52.28
C PRO A 133 -27.85 -1.59 -53.79
N HIS A 134 -27.36 -2.73 -54.23
CA HIS A 134 -27.50 -3.24 -55.60
C HIS A 134 -28.59 -4.34 -55.67
N PRO A 135 -29.23 -4.61 -56.81
CA PRO A 135 -30.20 -5.72 -56.94
C PRO A 135 -29.71 -7.06 -56.40
N SER A 136 -28.43 -7.40 -56.62
CA SER A 136 -27.80 -8.63 -56.10
C SER A 136 -27.69 -8.71 -54.58
N ASP A 137 -27.88 -7.59 -53.89
CA ASP A 137 -27.66 -7.49 -52.45
C ASP A 137 -28.96 -7.72 -51.69
N LEU A 138 -30.12 -7.46 -52.31
CA LEU A 138 -31.41 -7.51 -51.64
C LEU A 138 -31.74 -8.86 -51.02
N PRO A 139 -31.47 -10.02 -51.65
CA PRO A 139 -31.67 -11.31 -50.98
C PRO A 139 -30.91 -11.40 -49.65
N ALA A 140 -29.62 -11.04 -49.64
CA ALA A 140 -28.81 -11.05 -48.43
C ALA A 140 -29.27 -9.99 -47.41
N ILE A 141 -29.64 -8.78 -47.87
CA ILE A 141 -30.17 -7.72 -47.00
C ILE A 141 -31.45 -8.18 -46.31
N ALA A 142 -32.38 -8.79 -47.05
CA ALA A 142 -33.62 -9.31 -46.52
C ALA A 142 -33.38 -10.42 -45.49
N ASP A 143 -32.49 -11.37 -45.81
CA ASP A 143 -32.19 -12.50 -44.93
C ASP A 143 -31.47 -12.05 -43.65
N VAL A 144 -30.49 -11.15 -43.75
CA VAL A 144 -29.79 -10.59 -42.57
C VAL A 144 -30.76 -9.79 -41.71
N LEU A 145 -31.60 -8.93 -42.30
CA LEU A 145 -32.55 -8.13 -41.55
C LEU A 145 -33.57 -8.99 -40.79
N ASP A 146 -34.08 -10.05 -41.41
CA ASP A 146 -34.96 -11.02 -40.74
C ASP A 146 -34.20 -11.75 -39.63
N ALA A 147 -32.97 -12.21 -39.90
CA ALA A 147 -32.16 -12.98 -38.96
C ALA A 147 -31.77 -12.17 -37.71
N VAL A 148 -31.31 -10.93 -37.84
CA VAL A 148 -30.90 -10.11 -36.68
C VAL A 148 -32.08 -9.63 -35.83
N THR A 149 -33.29 -9.64 -36.41
CA THR A 149 -34.55 -9.34 -35.70
C THR A 149 -35.27 -10.61 -35.22
N ASP A 150 -34.65 -11.78 -35.40
CA ASP A 150 -35.15 -13.07 -34.92
C ASP A 150 -34.71 -13.33 -33.46
N PRO A 151 -35.63 -13.70 -32.56
CA PRO A 151 -35.30 -14.08 -31.18
C PRO A 151 -34.24 -15.18 -31.04
N ASP A 152 -34.13 -16.11 -31.99
CA ASP A 152 -33.14 -17.20 -31.97
C ASP A 152 -31.71 -16.65 -32.10
N ILE A 153 -31.48 -15.70 -33.01
CA ILE A 153 -30.16 -15.04 -33.15
C ILE A 153 -29.86 -14.18 -31.93
N GLN A 154 -30.86 -13.44 -31.44
CA GLN A 154 -30.69 -12.63 -30.23
C GLN A 154 -30.32 -13.53 -29.04
N THR A 155 -30.97 -14.67 -28.89
CA THR A 155 -30.64 -15.65 -27.84
C THR A 155 -29.24 -16.22 -28.05
N ALA A 156 -28.86 -16.57 -29.28
CA ALA A 156 -27.52 -17.10 -29.58
C ALA A 156 -26.39 -16.09 -29.28
N THR A 157 -26.62 -14.80 -29.53
CA THR A 157 -25.61 -13.74 -29.40
C THR A 157 -25.53 -13.11 -28.01
N LEU A 158 -26.63 -13.10 -27.26
CA LEU A 158 -26.76 -12.43 -25.96
C LEU A 158 -26.73 -13.41 -24.77
N ASP A 159 -26.51 -14.71 -25.01
CA ASP A 159 -26.42 -15.75 -23.98
C ASP A 159 -25.13 -15.64 -23.14
N GLU A 160 -25.22 -14.95 -22.00
CA GLU A 160 -24.11 -14.75 -21.07
C GLU A 160 -23.65 -15.99 -20.30
N THR A 161 -24.28 -17.16 -20.51
CA THR A 161 -23.87 -18.43 -19.86
C THR A 161 -22.77 -19.18 -20.61
N VAL A 162 -22.49 -18.78 -21.86
CA VAL A 162 -21.46 -19.38 -22.72
C VAL A 162 -20.48 -18.32 -23.22
N THR A 163 -19.32 -18.76 -23.68
CA THR A 163 -18.26 -17.86 -24.16
C THR A 163 -18.64 -17.17 -25.46
N PHE A 164 -18.04 -16.02 -25.75
CA PHE A 164 -18.21 -15.30 -27.02
C PHE A 164 -17.89 -16.19 -28.24
N ALA A 165 -16.89 -17.08 -28.13
CA ALA A 165 -16.58 -18.04 -29.19
C ALA A 165 -17.76 -18.99 -29.50
N ILE A 166 -18.46 -19.47 -28.46
CA ILE A 166 -19.65 -20.33 -28.63
C ILE A 166 -20.81 -19.51 -29.20
N ARG A 167 -21.04 -18.30 -28.70
CA ARG A 167 -22.09 -17.38 -29.21
C ARG A 167 -21.89 -17.07 -30.69
N TYR A 168 -20.67 -16.70 -31.08
CA TYR A 168 -20.30 -16.45 -32.46
C TYR A 168 -20.52 -17.70 -33.32
N SER A 169 -20.08 -18.87 -32.87
CA SER A 169 -20.28 -20.13 -33.60
C SER A 169 -21.77 -20.45 -33.82
N LYS A 170 -22.62 -20.29 -32.79
CA LYS A 170 -24.07 -20.47 -32.90
C LYS A 170 -24.68 -19.49 -33.91
N MET A 171 -24.35 -18.20 -33.79
CA MET A 171 -24.83 -17.16 -34.71
C MET A 171 -24.38 -17.44 -36.15
N SER A 172 -23.10 -17.74 -36.37
CA SER A 172 -22.53 -18.06 -37.67
C SER A 172 -23.26 -19.24 -38.32
N ALA A 173 -23.52 -20.31 -37.58
CA ALA A 173 -24.26 -21.47 -38.10
C ALA A 173 -25.70 -21.11 -38.54
N ILE A 174 -26.36 -20.20 -37.81
CA ILE A 174 -27.69 -19.70 -38.20
C ILE A 174 -27.59 -18.85 -39.47
N LEU A 175 -26.60 -17.96 -39.58
CA LEU A 175 -26.42 -17.12 -40.76
C LEU A 175 -26.05 -17.93 -42.00
N GLU A 176 -25.12 -18.89 -41.87
CA GLU A 176 -24.68 -19.78 -42.95
C GLU A 176 -25.83 -20.64 -43.52
N THR A 177 -26.88 -20.87 -42.73
CA THR A 177 -28.07 -21.62 -43.17
C THR A 177 -29.20 -20.75 -43.70
N ARG A 178 -29.36 -19.53 -43.18
CA ARG A 178 -30.50 -18.64 -43.51
C ARG A 178 -30.18 -17.54 -44.51
N VAL A 179 -28.91 -17.15 -44.65
CA VAL A 179 -28.51 -15.98 -45.45
C VAL A 179 -27.93 -16.38 -46.80
N THR A 180 -28.57 -15.87 -47.86
CA THR A 180 -28.12 -16.06 -49.23
C THR A 180 -26.70 -15.50 -49.44
N GLY A 181 -25.76 -16.37 -49.85
CA GLY A 181 -24.37 -15.97 -50.12
C GLY A 181 -23.59 -15.58 -48.87
N CYS A 182 -23.92 -16.15 -47.71
CA CYS A 182 -23.22 -15.89 -46.46
C CYS A 182 -21.72 -16.20 -46.56
N THR A 183 -20.88 -15.28 -46.09
CA THR A 183 -19.43 -15.43 -46.03
C THR A 183 -18.93 -15.24 -44.58
N PRO A 184 -17.70 -15.67 -44.26
CA PRO A 184 -17.08 -15.36 -42.97
C PRO A 184 -17.05 -13.86 -42.65
N GLU A 185 -16.78 -13.02 -43.65
CA GLU A 185 -16.78 -11.56 -43.54
C GLU A 185 -18.17 -11.03 -43.17
N LEU A 186 -19.23 -11.59 -43.76
CA LEU A 186 -20.60 -11.20 -43.43
C LEU A 186 -20.98 -11.62 -42.01
N CYS A 187 -20.55 -12.79 -41.56
CA CYS A 187 -20.76 -13.22 -40.16
C CYS A 187 -20.08 -12.26 -39.18
N ASP A 188 -18.86 -11.83 -39.48
CA ASP A 188 -18.12 -10.86 -38.66
C ASP A 188 -18.83 -9.49 -38.63
N GLU A 189 -19.31 -9.00 -39.76
CA GLU A 189 -20.05 -7.73 -39.82
C GLU A 189 -21.40 -7.79 -39.07
N VAL A 190 -22.11 -8.93 -39.13
CA VAL A 190 -23.32 -9.13 -38.33
C VAL A 190 -22.99 -9.21 -36.84
N TRP A 191 -21.87 -9.82 -36.46
CA TRP A 191 -21.40 -9.83 -35.08
C TRP A 191 -21.12 -8.40 -34.58
N LEU A 192 -20.42 -7.59 -35.38
CA LEU A 192 -20.12 -6.19 -35.05
C LEU A 192 -21.41 -5.34 -34.94
N LEU A 193 -22.43 -5.61 -35.76
CA LEU A 193 -23.75 -4.99 -35.65
C LEU A 193 -24.45 -5.32 -34.31
N LEU A 194 -24.33 -6.56 -33.85
CA LEU A 194 -24.97 -7.05 -32.61
C LEU A 194 -24.16 -6.77 -31.34
N ARG A 195 -22.87 -6.47 -31.47
CA ARG A 195 -21.96 -6.21 -30.37
C ARG A 195 -22.41 -5.06 -29.43
N PRO A 196 -22.94 -3.92 -29.91
CA PRO A 196 -23.54 -2.91 -29.06
C PRO A 196 -24.74 -3.44 -28.25
N SER A 197 -25.55 -4.35 -28.80
CA SER A 197 -26.65 -4.98 -28.07
C SER A 197 -26.16 -5.82 -26.90
N ALA A 198 -25.04 -6.53 -27.06
CA ALA A 198 -24.40 -7.29 -25.97
C ALA A 198 -23.92 -6.37 -24.83
N VAL A 199 -23.26 -5.25 -25.15
CA VAL A 199 -22.89 -4.25 -24.12
C VAL A 199 -24.13 -3.68 -23.42
N TRP A 200 -25.19 -3.39 -24.18
CA TRP A 200 -26.43 -2.87 -23.62
C TRP A 200 -27.05 -3.84 -22.62
N VAL A 201 -27.07 -5.15 -22.92
CA VAL A 201 -27.54 -6.20 -22.01
C VAL A 201 -26.73 -6.22 -20.72
N ARG A 202 -25.39 -6.26 -20.82
CA ARG A 202 -24.52 -6.31 -19.64
C ARG A 202 -24.71 -5.10 -18.72
N THR A 203 -24.78 -3.91 -19.30
CA THR A 203 -24.89 -2.66 -18.53
C THR A 203 -26.31 -2.39 -18.01
N THR A 204 -27.34 -2.76 -18.78
CA THR A 204 -28.74 -2.42 -18.44
C THR A 204 -29.45 -3.53 -17.66
N LEU A 205 -29.18 -4.80 -17.99
CA LEU A 205 -29.87 -5.95 -17.41
C LEU A 205 -29.02 -6.68 -16.36
N LEU A 206 -27.70 -6.74 -16.52
CA LEU A 206 -26.80 -7.49 -15.64
C LEU A 206 -26.01 -6.63 -14.64
N GLY A 207 -26.21 -5.31 -14.66
CA GLY A 207 -25.65 -4.38 -13.69
C GLY A 207 -24.15 -4.12 -13.81
N GLU A 208 -23.51 -4.42 -14.96
CA GLU A 208 -22.17 -3.90 -15.21
C GLU A 208 -22.17 -2.36 -15.18
N ALA A 209 -21.09 -1.77 -14.70
CA ALA A 209 -21.00 -0.33 -14.50
C ALA A 209 -21.23 0.45 -15.82
N PRO A 210 -22.17 1.41 -15.85
CA PRO A 210 -22.47 2.14 -17.07
C PRO A 210 -21.37 3.17 -17.39
N VAL A 211 -21.00 3.30 -18.66
CA VAL A 211 -20.09 4.36 -19.15
C VAL A 211 -20.87 5.56 -19.68
N ASP A 212 -21.25 5.54 -20.96
CA ASP A 212 -22.23 6.48 -21.54
C ASP A 212 -23.47 5.72 -21.98
N ARG A 213 -24.64 6.29 -21.64
CA ARG A 213 -25.92 5.73 -22.10
C ARG A 213 -26.04 5.85 -23.62
N PHE A 214 -26.52 4.77 -24.22
CA PHE A 214 -26.79 4.64 -25.63
C PHE A 214 -27.96 3.68 -25.85
N GLU A 215 -28.45 3.63 -27.08
CA GLU A 215 -29.48 2.71 -27.53
C GLU A 215 -28.95 1.99 -28.78
N PRO A 216 -28.79 0.65 -28.75
CA PRO A 216 -28.36 -0.12 -29.91
C PRO A 216 -29.49 -0.20 -30.95
N PHE A 217 -29.17 -0.59 -32.19
CA PHE A 217 -30.20 -0.84 -33.20
C PHE A 217 -31.17 -1.95 -32.80
N ILE A 218 -30.67 -2.97 -32.10
CA ILE A 218 -31.42 -4.15 -31.70
C ILE A 218 -31.45 -4.20 -30.19
N ILE A 219 -32.60 -3.92 -29.59
CA ILE A 219 -32.87 -4.16 -28.18
C ILE A 219 -33.48 -5.56 -28.09
N PRO A 220 -32.94 -6.46 -27.25
CA PRO A 220 -33.50 -7.79 -27.09
C PRO A 220 -34.98 -7.74 -26.74
N ALA A 221 -35.78 -8.58 -27.40
CA ALA A 221 -37.20 -8.67 -27.11
C ALA A 221 -37.43 -9.07 -25.64
N PRO A 222 -38.52 -8.64 -24.98
CA PRO A 222 -38.79 -8.97 -23.58
C PRO A 222 -38.82 -10.49 -23.27
N ALA A 223 -39.12 -11.32 -24.29
CA ALA A 223 -39.11 -12.77 -24.19
C ALA A 223 -37.70 -13.39 -24.21
N VAL A 224 -36.70 -12.65 -24.71
CA VAL A 224 -35.28 -13.02 -24.62
C VAL A 224 -34.85 -12.67 -23.20
N ASN A 225 -35.12 -13.57 -22.27
CA ASN A 225 -34.68 -13.42 -20.89
C ASN A 225 -33.24 -13.93 -20.82
N PRO A 226 -32.24 -13.06 -20.57
CA PRO A 226 -30.87 -13.54 -20.43
C PRO A 226 -30.84 -14.50 -19.25
N SER A 227 -30.48 -15.76 -19.52
CA SER A 227 -30.24 -16.78 -18.49
C SER A 227 -29.32 -16.21 -17.41
N GLU A 228 -29.56 -16.53 -16.12
CA GLU A 228 -28.67 -16.09 -15.04
C GLU A 228 -27.23 -16.54 -15.32
N PRO A 229 -26.30 -15.61 -15.60
CA PRO A 229 -24.94 -15.99 -15.93
C PRO A 229 -24.17 -16.34 -14.66
N GLY A 230 -23.17 -17.22 -14.80
CA GLY A 230 -22.16 -17.39 -13.76
C GLY A 230 -21.27 -16.15 -13.69
N TYR A 231 -21.02 -15.65 -12.48
CA TYR A 231 -20.06 -14.55 -12.27
C TYR A 231 -18.67 -15.10 -11.89
N PRO A 232 -17.57 -14.46 -12.35
CA PRO A 232 -17.53 -13.26 -13.20
C PRO A 232 -17.87 -13.55 -14.67
N LEU A 233 -18.45 -12.56 -15.35
CA LEU A 233 -18.70 -12.61 -16.80
C LEU A 233 -17.37 -12.70 -17.57
N GLU A 234 -17.40 -13.31 -18.76
CA GLU A 234 -16.25 -13.31 -19.65
C GLU A 234 -15.86 -11.87 -20.01
N PRO A 235 -14.57 -11.48 -19.96
CA PRO A 235 -14.11 -10.16 -20.41
C PRO A 235 -14.60 -9.81 -21.81
N PHE A 236 -15.13 -8.59 -21.99
CA PHE A 236 -15.80 -8.22 -23.23
C PHE A 236 -14.86 -8.11 -24.45
N ASP A 237 -13.56 -7.92 -24.22
CA ASP A 237 -12.53 -7.93 -25.27
C ASP A 237 -12.46 -9.28 -26.01
N ARG A 238 -12.85 -10.38 -25.36
CA ARG A 238 -13.00 -11.70 -25.99
C ARG A 238 -14.06 -11.73 -27.10
N SER A 239 -14.98 -10.76 -27.16
CA SER A 239 -15.91 -10.59 -28.29
C SER A 239 -15.19 -10.31 -29.62
N MET A 240 -13.94 -9.88 -29.59
CA MET A 240 -13.15 -9.60 -30.79
C MET A 240 -12.31 -10.80 -31.23
N ASP A 241 -11.97 -11.71 -30.30
CA ASP A 241 -11.13 -12.89 -30.55
C ASP A 241 -11.82 -13.93 -31.45
N CYS A 242 -13.15 -13.90 -31.56
CA CYS A 242 -13.94 -14.85 -32.34
C CYS A 242 -14.10 -14.48 -33.82
N LEU A 243 -13.73 -13.25 -34.22
CA LEU A 243 -13.85 -12.81 -35.60
C LEU A 243 -12.87 -13.56 -36.51
N ARG A 244 -13.30 -13.89 -37.73
CA ARG A 244 -12.49 -14.61 -38.72
C ARG A 244 -11.66 -13.66 -39.61
N THR A 245 -11.98 -12.38 -39.61
CA THR A 245 -11.37 -11.33 -40.46
C THR A 245 -10.47 -10.37 -39.68
N VAL A 246 -10.04 -10.74 -38.46
CA VAL A 246 -9.16 -9.91 -37.63
C VAL A 246 -7.87 -9.55 -38.38
N GLY A 247 -7.47 -8.27 -38.30
CA GLY A 247 -6.23 -7.77 -38.90
C GLY A 247 -6.40 -7.05 -40.25
N GLN A 248 -7.64 -6.80 -40.70
CA GLN A 248 -7.89 -5.87 -41.79
C GLN A 248 -7.51 -4.45 -41.38
N ASP A 249 -6.80 -3.74 -42.28
CA ASP A 249 -6.30 -2.40 -42.02
C ASP A 249 -6.98 -1.32 -42.87
N SER A 250 -8.31 -1.34 -42.92
CA SER A 250 -9.10 -0.36 -43.67
C SER A 250 -9.75 0.69 -42.76
N GLU A 251 -10.01 1.89 -43.29
CA GLU A 251 -10.78 2.91 -42.58
C GLU A 251 -12.17 2.39 -42.24
N LYS A 252 -12.79 1.64 -43.16
CA LYS A 252 -14.12 1.09 -42.98
C LYS A 252 -14.17 0.06 -41.84
N TRP A 253 -13.24 -0.89 -41.81
CA TRP A 253 -13.13 -1.86 -40.73
C TRP A 253 -13.01 -1.19 -39.36
N TRP A 254 -12.24 -0.10 -39.29
CA TRP A 254 -12.14 0.71 -38.07
C TRP A 254 -13.49 1.33 -37.68
N GLU A 255 -14.22 1.90 -38.64
CA GLU A 255 -15.57 2.45 -38.38
C GLU A 255 -16.52 1.36 -37.89
N ASP A 256 -16.53 0.21 -38.54
CA ASP A 256 -17.45 -0.90 -38.26
C ASP A 256 -17.18 -1.57 -36.91
N ARG A 257 -15.91 -1.62 -36.50
CA ARG A 257 -15.46 -2.14 -35.20
C ARG A 257 -15.75 -1.19 -34.04
N TYR A 258 -15.51 0.10 -34.23
CA TYR A 258 -15.47 1.07 -33.13
C TYR A 258 -16.64 2.05 -33.11
N MET A 259 -17.26 2.40 -34.24
CA MET A 259 -18.33 3.40 -34.29
C MET A 259 -19.71 2.79 -34.07
N ILE A 260 -20.46 3.35 -33.13
CA ILE A 260 -21.88 3.05 -32.94
C ILE A 260 -22.70 4.12 -33.65
N ARG A 261 -23.47 3.71 -34.66
CA ARG A 261 -24.49 4.55 -35.28
C ARG A 261 -25.79 4.44 -34.50
N GLN A 262 -26.51 5.55 -34.34
CA GLN A 262 -27.75 5.59 -33.55
C GLN A 262 -28.97 5.89 -34.44
N PRO A 263 -30.15 5.32 -34.13
CA PRO A 263 -31.39 5.58 -34.86
C PRO A 263 -31.87 7.05 -34.83
N SER A 264 -31.57 7.79 -33.77
CA SER A 264 -32.28 9.03 -33.39
C SER A 264 -31.46 10.32 -33.47
N SER A 265 -30.19 10.29 -33.92
CA SER A 265 -29.28 11.44 -33.77
C SER A 265 -28.86 12.10 -35.10
N PRO A 266 -29.31 13.34 -35.38
CA PRO A 266 -28.73 14.16 -36.43
C PRO A 266 -27.49 14.93 -35.90
N HIS A 267 -26.31 14.41 -36.21
CA HIS A 267 -25.12 15.17 -36.64
C HIS A 267 -24.25 16.03 -35.67
N LYS A 268 -24.07 15.72 -34.38
CA LYS A 268 -22.96 16.37 -33.63
C LYS A 268 -22.07 15.47 -32.76
N GLU A 269 -22.61 14.43 -32.14
CA GLU A 269 -21.85 13.53 -31.26
C GLU A 269 -21.83 12.11 -31.83
N PHE A 270 -20.65 11.49 -31.81
CA PHE A 270 -20.43 10.12 -32.23
C PHE A 270 -20.24 9.25 -30.98
N LEU A 271 -20.67 8.00 -31.05
CA LEU A 271 -20.42 7.01 -30.01
C LEU A 271 -19.35 6.04 -30.49
N LEU A 272 -18.39 5.76 -29.63
CA LEU A 272 -17.38 4.73 -29.87
C LEU A 272 -17.49 3.62 -28.83
N ILE A 273 -17.23 2.38 -29.24
CA ILE A 273 -17.16 1.19 -28.39
C ILE A 273 -15.76 0.59 -28.47
N CYS A 274 -15.02 0.56 -27.37
CA CYS A 274 -13.70 -0.09 -27.36
C CYS A 274 -13.82 -1.61 -27.28
N ASP A 275 -12.72 -2.33 -27.44
CA ASP A 275 -12.71 -3.80 -27.34
C ASP A 275 -13.27 -4.31 -26.00
N ASN A 276 -13.02 -3.60 -24.89
CA ASN A 276 -13.57 -3.92 -23.58
C ASN A 276 -15.06 -3.53 -23.39
N GLY A 277 -15.74 -3.05 -24.45
CA GLY A 277 -17.16 -2.71 -24.40
C GLY A 277 -17.48 -1.35 -23.80
N HIS A 278 -16.48 -0.53 -23.45
CA HIS A 278 -16.73 0.81 -22.93
C HIS A 278 -17.26 1.73 -24.04
N ILE A 279 -18.47 2.24 -23.83
CA ILE A 279 -19.12 3.15 -24.77
C ILE A 279 -18.89 4.60 -24.35
N GLN A 280 -18.37 5.41 -25.28
CA GLN A 280 -18.00 6.80 -25.02
C GLN A 280 -18.50 7.75 -26.11
N ARG A 281 -19.08 8.86 -25.68
CA ARG A 281 -19.41 10.01 -26.55
C ARG A 281 -18.14 10.76 -26.92
N THR A 282 -18.04 11.11 -28.19
CA THR A 282 -16.91 11.86 -28.73
C THR A 282 -17.34 12.84 -29.81
N ALA A 283 -16.54 13.89 -30.00
CA ALA A 283 -16.74 14.87 -31.05
C ALA A 283 -16.30 14.29 -32.42
N LYS A 284 -16.91 14.77 -33.50
CA LYS A 284 -16.63 14.34 -34.89
C LYS A 284 -15.13 14.26 -35.25
N GLY A 285 -14.33 15.21 -34.80
CA GLY A 285 -12.89 15.26 -35.12
C GLY A 285 -12.05 14.17 -34.45
N HIS A 286 -12.59 13.53 -33.40
CA HIS A 286 -11.94 12.45 -32.66
C HIS A 286 -12.52 11.07 -33.01
N ALA A 287 -13.66 11.00 -33.70
CA ALA A 287 -14.24 9.77 -34.23
C ALA A 287 -13.65 9.41 -35.60
N ARG A 288 -12.32 9.24 -35.66
CA ARG A 288 -11.62 8.82 -36.88
C ARG A 288 -10.38 8.02 -36.55
N ARG A 289 -9.99 7.15 -37.46
CA ARG A 289 -8.68 6.48 -37.41
C ARG A 289 -7.57 7.53 -37.56
N ALA A 290 -6.68 7.62 -36.57
CA ALA A 290 -5.54 8.53 -36.58
C ALA A 290 -4.24 7.71 -36.71
N GLY A 291 -3.68 7.65 -37.92
CA GLY A 291 -2.47 6.86 -38.17
C GLY A 291 -2.71 5.35 -38.04
N THR A 292 -1.76 4.63 -37.44
CA THR A 292 -1.82 3.18 -37.22
C THR A 292 -2.39 2.79 -35.85
N GLU A 293 -2.82 3.76 -35.04
CA GLU A 293 -3.31 3.50 -33.68
C GLU A 293 -4.80 3.16 -33.68
N ASP A 294 -5.14 2.11 -32.94
CA ASP A 294 -6.51 1.74 -32.59
C ASP A 294 -7.18 2.80 -31.70
N PHE A 295 -8.51 2.73 -31.57
CA PHE A 295 -9.28 3.63 -30.73
C PHE A 295 -8.76 3.69 -29.28
N HIS A 296 -8.28 4.86 -28.85
CA HIS A 296 -7.84 5.08 -27.47
C HIS A 296 -9.03 5.33 -26.52
N CYS A 297 -9.37 4.31 -25.74
CA CYS A 297 -10.46 4.37 -24.78
C CYS A 297 -10.06 5.07 -23.48
N ALA A 298 -10.68 6.22 -23.16
CA ALA A 298 -10.37 7.01 -21.96
C ALA A 298 -10.66 6.27 -20.63
N VAL A 299 -11.61 5.33 -20.64
CA VAL A 299 -11.90 4.47 -19.49
C VAL A 299 -10.81 3.42 -19.27
N CYS A 300 -10.46 2.63 -20.29
CA CYS A 300 -9.33 1.68 -20.22
C CYS A 300 -8.01 2.35 -19.81
N SER A 301 -7.72 3.55 -20.31
CA SER A 301 -6.49 4.28 -19.96
C SER A 301 -6.53 4.94 -18.57
N GLY A 302 -7.69 4.95 -17.90
CA GLY A 302 -7.88 5.57 -16.60
C GLY A 302 -7.90 7.10 -16.63
N GLN A 303 -7.98 7.72 -17.82
CA GLN A 303 -8.19 9.16 -18.00
C GLN A 303 -9.60 9.58 -17.57
N ARG A 304 -10.59 8.73 -17.84
CA ARG A 304 -11.98 8.85 -17.37
C ARG A 304 -12.27 7.77 -16.35
N VAL A 305 -12.62 8.18 -15.14
CA VAL A 305 -12.93 7.27 -14.03
C VAL A 305 -14.44 7.02 -13.96
N ILE A 306 -14.80 5.75 -13.82
CA ILE A 306 -16.17 5.24 -13.67
C ILE A 306 -16.19 4.36 -12.42
N ALA A 307 -17.02 4.74 -11.45
CA ALA A 307 -17.23 3.95 -10.24
C ALA A 307 -17.90 2.61 -10.58
N GLY A 308 -17.51 1.55 -9.88
CA GLY A 308 -17.87 0.16 -10.18
C GLY A 308 -17.02 -0.49 -11.28
N LEU A 309 -16.01 0.21 -11.83
CA LEU A 309 -15.24 -0.28 -12.98
C LEU A 309 -13.73 -0.08 -12.83
N ASN A 310 -13.26 1.16 -12.84
CA ASN A 310 -11.83 1.48 -12.94
C ASN A 310 -11.34 2.48 -11.88
N SER A 311 -12.17 2.76 -10.87
CA SER A 311 -11.75 3.62 -9.78
C SER A 311 -10.74 2.93 -8.86
N LEU A 312 -10.02 3.71 -8.07
CA LEU A 312 -9.10 3.22 -7.05
C LEU A 312 -9.84 2.33 -6.05
N GLY A 313 -11.04 2.74 -5.63
CA GLY A 313 -11.85 1.98 -4.69
C GLY A 313 -12.29 0.61 -5.24
N ASP A 314 -12.57 0.53 -6.53
CA ASP A 314 -13.00 -0.72 -7.18
C ASP A 314 -11.83 -1.66 -7.45
N LEU A 315 -10.74 -1.13 -8.03
CA LEU A 315 -9.59 -1.93 -8.44
C LEU A 315 -8.67 -2.31 -7.26
N MET A 316 -8.61 -1.48 -6.23
CA MET A 316 -7.72 -1.66 -5.08
C MET A 316 -8.43 -1.34 -3.76
N PRO A 317 -9.45 -2.12 -3.36
CA PRO A 317 -10.28 -1.84 -2.20
C PRO A 317 -9.50 -1.74 -0.88
N LYS A 318 -8.32 -2.37 -0.79
CA LYS A 318 -7.40 -2.27 0.36
C LYS A 318 -6.94 -0.83 0.68
N PHE A 319 -7.02 0.09 -0.28
CA PHE A 319 -6.64 1.49 -0.09
C PHE A 319 -7.81 2.37 0.36
N VAL A 320 -9.05 1.87 0.32
CA VAL A 320 -10.22 2.63 0.79
C VAL A 320 -10.13 2.96 2.28
N PRO A 321 -9.74 2.04 3.19
CA PRO A 321 -9.55 2.35 4.61
C PRO A 321 -8.43 3.34 4.88
N GLU A 322 -7.44 3.43 3.99
CA GLU A 322 -6.32 4.36 4.12
C GLU A 322 -6.62 5.75 3.56
N TRP A 323 -7.81 5.95 2.96
CA TRP A 323 -8.19 7.23 2.38
C TRP A 323 -8.57 8.22 3.48
N ASP A 324 -7.84 9.33 3.58
CA ASP A 324 -8.19 10.39 4.52
C ASP A 324 -9.30 11.27 3.92
N GLN A 325 -10.55 10.90 4.18
CA GLN A 325 -11.71 11.65 3.67
C GLN A 325 -11.75 13.10 4.18
N SER A 326 -11.24 13.36 5.39
CA SER A 326 -11.22 14.69 5.98
C SER A 326 -10.26 15.62 5.26
N ALA A 327 -9.09 15.12 4.85
CA ALA A 327 -8.11 15.86 4.05
C ALA A 327 -8.52 16.01 2.58
N ASN A 328 -9.30 15.07 2.04
CA ASN A 328 -9.64 15.03 0.60
C ASN A 328 -10.97 15.72 0.23
N GLY A 329 -11.75 16.15 1.22
CA GLY A 329 -12.98 16.91 1.01
C GLY A 329 -14.04 16.10 0.26
N VAL A 330 -14.45 16.56 -0.93
CA VAL A 330 -15.45 15.86 -1.76
C VAL A 330 -14.87 14.71 -2.58
N LEU A 331 -13.55 14.62 -2.70
CA LEU A 331 -12.90 13.58 -3.50
C LEU A 331 -12.95 12.25 -2.74
N THR A 332 -13.46 11.21 -3.41
CA THR A 332 -13.53 9.85 -2.87
C THR A 332 -12.59 8.91 -3.66
N PRO A 333 -12.23 7.74 -3.11
CA PRO A 333 -11.49 6.71 -3.84
C PRO A 333 -12.20 6.25 -5.13
N PHE A 334 -13.50 6.47 -5.23
CA PHE A 334 -14.32 6.07 -6.38
C PHE A 334 -14.31 7.09 -7.53
N MET A 335 -13.62 8.22 -7.36
CA MET A 335 -13.52 9.31 -8.34
C MET A 335 -12.14 9.45 -8.99
N VAL A 336 -11.18 8.60 -8.61
CA VAL A 336 -9.79 8.64 -9.09
C VAL A 336 -9.35 7.25 -9.53
N SER A 337 -8.42 7.16 -10.49
CA SER A 337 -7.82 5.89 -10.90
C SER A 337 -6.54 5.58 -10.10
N PRO A 338 -6.14 4.31 -9.94
CA PRO A 338 -4.89 3.94 -9.28
C PRO A 338 -3.63 4.56 -9.88
N GLY A 339 -3.65 4.90 -11.17
CA GLY A 339 -2.53 5.54 -11.87
C GLY A 339 -2.51 7.07 -11.78
N SER A 340 -3.41 7.69 -11.02
CA SER A 340 -3.51 9.15 -10.95
C SER A 340 -2.25 9.79 -10.36
N ASN A 341 -1.77 10.85 -11.04
CA ASN A 341 -0.70 11.74 -10.53
C ASN A 341 -1.24 12.82 -9.57
N ARG A 342 -2.45 12.66 -9.03
CA ARG A 342 -3.01 13.58 -8.03
C ARG A 342 -2.43 13.27 -6.65
N LYS A 343 -2.03 14.32 -5.93
CA LYS A 343 -1.59 14.24 -4.53
C LYS A 343 -2.82 14.36 -3.63
N VAL A 344 -2.98 13.42 -2.70
CA VAL A 344 -4.14 13.30 -1.81
C VAL A 344 -3.68 12.93 -0.39
N GLY A 345 -4.56 13.14 0.58
CA GLY A 345 -4.36 12.73 1.97
C GLY A 345 -4.60 11.23 2.17
N TRP A 346 -3.75 10.62 3.00
CA TRP A 346 -3.79 9.23 3.41
C TRP A 346 -3.69 9.16 4.94
N ILE A 347 -4.27 8.11 5.51
CA ILE A 347 -4.15 7.75 6.93
C ILE A 347 -3.61 6.32 7.03
N ASP A 348 -2.54 6.13 7.81
CA ASP A 348 -2.01 4.78 8.08
C ASP A 348 -2.75 4.08 9.22
N GLU A 349 -2.46 2.79 9.44
CA GLU A 349 -3.04 1.98 10.52
C GLU A 349 -2.75 2.52 11.94
N ARG A 350 -1.77 3.42 12.09
CA ARG A 350 -1.42 4.07 13.36
C ARG A 350 -2.10 5.42 13.52
N GLY A 351 -2.91 5.84 12.55
CA GLY A 351 -3.62 7.11 12.55
C GLY A 351 -2.76 8.30 12.09
N HIS A 352 -1.60 8.07 11.48
CA HIS A 352 -0.80 9.18 10.95
C HIS A 352 -1.37 9.68 9.63
N HIS A 353 -1.65 10.97 9.58
CA HIS A 353 -2.11 11.66 8.38
C HIS A 353 -0.92 12.13 7.55
N TYR A 354 -0.91 11.84 6.25
CA TYR A 354 0.16 12.27 5.34
C TYR A 354 -0.33 12.44 3.90
N GLU A 355 0.35 13.29 3.14
CA GLU A 355 0.06 13.46 1.72
C GLU A 355 0.98 12.60 0.85
N ALA A 356 0.40 11.94 -0.16
CA ALA A 356 1.16 11.23 -1.18
C ALA A 356 0.43 11.25 -2.53
N TYR A 357 1.20 11.13 -3.61
CA TYR A 357 0.67 10.89 -4.94
C TYR A 357 0.03 9.50 -5.00
N ILE A 358 -1.17 9.39 -5.58
CA ILE A 358 -1.90 8.12 -5.67
C ILE A 358 -1.03 7.05 -6.34
N ILE A 359 -0.42 7.34 -7.50
CA ILE A 359 0.45 6.40 -8.22
C ILE A 359 1.62 5.86 -7.37
N ASN A 360 2.19 6.68 -6.48
CA ASN A 360 3.29 6.24 -5.62
C ASN A 360 2.79 5.30 -4.51
N ARG A 361 1.62 5.58 -3.92
CA ARG A 361 0.99 4.70 -2.93
C ARG A 361 0.60 3.36 -3.55
N THR A 362 -0.06 3.38 -4.71
CA THR A 362 -0.71 2.21 -5.33
C THR A 362 0.27 1.31 -6.07
N GLN A 363 1.15 1.87 -6.91
CA GLN A 363 2.04 1.10 -7.77
C GLN A 363 3.44 0.90 -7.17
N ARG A 364 3.94 1.89 -6.42
CA ARG A 364 5.28 1.82 -5.80
C ARG A 364 5.27 1.37 -4.35
N GLY A 365 4.07 1.23 -3.74
CA GLY A 365 3.91 0.79 -2.36
C GLY A 365 4.47 1.74 -1.31
N THR A 366 4.64 3.04 -1.62
CA THR A 366 5.12 4.00 -0.62
C THR A 366 4.10 4.15 0.50
N GLY A 367 4.51 4.16 1.77
CA GLY A 367 3.62 4.36 2.93
C GLY A 367 3.90 5.66 3.69
N CYS A 368 3.41 5.74 4.93
CA CYS A 368 3.60 6.89 5.81
C CYS A 368 5.10 7.26 5.97
N PRO A 369 5.50 8.50 5.63
CA PRO A 369 6.89 8.96 5.77
C PRO A 369 7.41 8.93 7.21
N ALA A 370 6.55 9.12 8.20
CA ALA A 370 6.94 9.07 9.61
C ALA A 370 7.27 7.64 10.05
N CYS A 371 6.40 6.68 9.72
CA CYS A 371 6.64 5.24 9.97
C CYS A 371 7.90 4.72 9.27
N ALA A 372 8.20 5.22 8.08
CA ALA A 372 9.42 4.88 7.34
C ALA A 372 10.67 5.68 7.77
N ALA A 373 10.57 6.51 8.81
CA ALA A 373 11.63 7.42 9.28
C ALA A 373 12.22 8.36 8.20
N LYS A 374 11.41 8.69 7.18
CA LYS A 374 11.75 9.62 6.09
C LYS A 374 11.34 11.07 6.39
N ALA A 375 10.40 11.26 7.30
CA ALA A 375 9.97 12.56 7.82
C ALA A 375 9.83 12.51 9.35
N VAL A 376 9.92 13.67 9.99
CA VAL A 376 9.72 13.82 11.44
C VAL A 376 8.24 14.09 11.71
N LEU A 377 7.67 13.35 12.65
CA LEU A 377 6.33 13.54 13.19
C LEU A 377 6.46 13.75 14.71
N PRO A 378 6.23 14.98 15.20
CA PRO A 378 6.26 15.27 16.64
C PRO A 378 5.29 14.38 17.42
N GLY A 379 5.74 13.88 18.58
CA GLY A 379 4.97 12.96 19.42
C GLY A 379 5.07 11.49 18.99
N PHE A 380 5.89 11.15 17.98
CA PHE A 380 6.05 9.77 17.51
C PHE A 380 7.51 9.38 17.27
N ASN A 381 8.19 10.02 16.32
CA ASN A 381 9.54 9.62 15.90
C ASN A 381 10.60 10.73 16.04
N ASP A 382 10.23 11.86 16.63
CA ASP A 382 11.14 12.93 16.99
C ASP A 382 12.07 12.52 18.16
N LEU A 383 13.17 13.24 18.34
CA LEU A 383 14.19 12.91 19.32
C LEU A 383 13.67 13.01 20.76
N GLU A 384 12.81 13.98 21.05
CA GLU A 384 12.26 14.19 22.40
C GLU A 384 11.37 13.03 22.83
N THR A 385 10.48 12.60 21.94
CA THR A 385 9.56 11.49 22.22
C THR A 385 10.29 10.15 22.24
N SER A 386 11.21 9.91 21.30
CA SER A 386 11.86 8.60 21.16
C SER A 386 13.03 8.36 22.10
N HIS A 387 13.75 9.42 22.50
CA HIS A 387 14.96 9.36 23.34
C HIS A 387 15.03 10.56 24.31
N PRO A 388 14.08 10.69 25.26
CA PRO A 388 13.98 11.85 26.14
C PRO A 388 15.26 12.11 26.94
N GLU A 389 15.99 11.07 27.33
CA GLU A 389 17.26 11.18 28.07
C GLU A 389 18.39 11.79 27.24
N LEU A 390 18.37 11.61 25.91
CA LEU A 390 19.34 12.21 25.00
C LEU A 390 18.90 13.60 24.54
N ALA A 391 17.59 13.81 24.39
CA ALA A 391 17.01 15.13 24.16
C ALA A 391 17.32 16.09 25.33
N ALA A 392 17.43 15.60 26.57
CA ALA A 392 17.86 16.40 27.71
C ALA A 392 19.28 16.98 27.60
N LEU A 393 20.12 16.47 26.68
CA LEU A 393 21.44 17.01 26.39
C LEU A 393 21.38 18.19 25.39
N TRP A 394 20.20 18.58 24.91
CA TRP A 394 20.05 19.65 23.92
C TRP A 394 20.54 20.98 24.45
N ASP A 395 21.32 21.71 23.65
CA ASP A 395 21.75 23.06 23.99
C ASP A 395 20.80 24.08 23.35
N HIS A 396 19.80 24.55 24.09
CA HIS A 396 18.78 25.47 23.56
C HIS A 396 19.37 26.82 23.13
N ASP A 397 20.38 27.32 23.84
CA ASP A 397 21.02 28.59 23.52
C ASP A 397 21.84 28.50 22.22
N ALA A 398 22.46 27.34 21.97
CA ALA A 398 23.24 27.10 20.76
C ALA A 398 22.40 26.61 19.55
N ASN A 399 21.10 26.32 19.74
CA ASN A 399 20.17 25.95 18.66
C ASN A 399 18.88 26.80 18.73
N PRO A 400 18.94 28.12 18.48
CA PRO A 400 17.79 29.01 18.66
C PRO A 400 16.60 28.68 17.74
N ASP A 401 16.90 28.16 16.54
CA ASP A 401 15.89 27.89 15.49
C ASP A 401 15.51 26.40 15.37
N LEU A 402 16.03 25.53 16.26
CA LEU A 402 15.82 24.08 16.15
C LEU A 402 15.49 23.47 17.51
N LYS A 403 14.41 22.69 17.55
CA LYS A 403 13.96 21.97 18.75
C LYS A 403 14.18 20.46 18.62
N PRO A 404 14.26 19.74 19.76
CA PRO A 404 14.26 18.27 19.78
C PRO A 404 13.11 17.62 18.99
N THR A 405 11.93 18.26 18.96
CA THR A 405 10.76 17.80 18.20
C THR A 405 10.90 17.89 16.68
N ASP A 406 11.88 18.65 16.18
CA ASP A 406 12.03 18.95 14.74
C ASP A 406 12.97 17.96 14.04
N VAL A 407 13.62 17.05 14.78
CA VAL A 407 14.57 16.07 14.25
C VAL A 407 14.21 14.66 14.70
N SER A 408 14.33 13.68 13.80
CA SER A 408 14.17 12.27 14.18
C SER A 408 15.46 11.66 14.72
N ALA A 409 15.32 10.62 15.54
CA ALA A 409 16.43 9.80 16.03
C ALA A 409 17.39 9.33 14.91
N GLY A 410 16.84 8.96 13.74
CA GLY A 410 17.62 8.50 12.59
C GLY A 410 18.31 9.60 11.77
N ASN A 411 18.16 10.89 12.13
CA ASN A 411 18.73 11.98 11.35
C ASN A 411 20.27 11.93 11.37
N SER A 412 20.86 11.64 10.22
CA SER A 412 22.31 11.52 10.01
C SER A 412 22.94 12.76 9.36
N LYS A 413 22.16 13.81 9.07
CA LYS A 413 22.58 14.97 8.30
C LYS A 413 22.66 16.25 9.14
N THR A 414 21.61 16.55 9.91
CA THR A 414 21.53 17.78 10.70
C THR A 414 22.54 17.72 11.85
N ARG A 415 23.46 18.68 11.92
CA ARG A 415 24.38 18.85 13.04
C ARG A 415 23.71 19.72 14.10
N VAL A 416 23.57 19.17 15.30
CA VAL A 416 22.91 19.79 16.44
C VAL A 416 23.94 20.01 17.54
N HIS A 417 23.81 21.13 18.24
CA HIS A 417 24.62 21.44 19.42
C HIS A 417 24.01 20.79 20.66
N PHE A 418 24.85 20.08 21.42
CA PHE A 418 24.48 19.43 22.68
C PHE A 418 25.43 19.89 23.78
N ARG A 419 24.99 19.77 25.02
CA ARG A 419 25.76 20.06 26.21
C ARG A 419 25.60 18.92 27.20
N CYS A 420 26.73 18.35 27.65
CA CYS A 420 26.66 17.29 28.65
C CYS A 420 26.33 17.86 30.03
N VAL A 421 25.97 16.99 30.98
CA VAL A 421 25.66 17.39 32.37
C VAL A 421 26.80 18.10 33.08
N MET A 422 28.06 17.89 32.64
CA MET A 422 29.24 18.62 33.15
C MET A 422 29.46 19.98 32.46
N GLY A 423 28.57 20.38 31.55
CA GLY A 423 28.61 21.66 30.86
C GLY A 423 29.43 21.70 29.56
N HIS A 424 30.09 20.60 29.17
CA HIS A 424 30.91 20.57 27.95
C HIS A 424 30.04 20.59 26.68
N PRO A 425 30.22 21.56 25.77
CA PRO A 425 29.50 21.60 24.50
C PRO A 425 30.10 20.60 23.50
N PHE A 426 29.26 19.98 22.68
CA PHE A 426 29.68 19.13 21.57
C PHE A 426 28.63 19.11 20.45
N VAL A 427 29.07 18.84 19.22
CA VAL A 427 28.19 18.86 18.03
C VAL A 427 28.11 17.49 17.40
N ARG A 428 26.90 16.97 17.19
CA ARG A 428 26.65 15.66 16.55
C ARG A 428 25.37 15.69 15.73
N THR A 429 25.19 14.66 14.90
CA THR A 429 23.87 14.36 14.32
C THR A 429 23.08 13.51 15.32
N PRO A 430 21.74 13.58 15.35
CA PRO A 430 20.91 12.72 16.20
C PRO A 430 21.27 11.23 16.09
N ALA A 431 21.48 10.70 14.88
CA ALA A 431 21.88 9.31 14.67
C ALA A 431 23.22 8.97 15.36
N LYS A 432 24.23 9.85 15.25
CA LYS A 432 25.54 9.68 15.91
C LYS A 432 25.48 9.92 17.42
N LEU A 433 24.52 10.73 17.88
CA LEU A 433 24.27 10.91 19.31
C LEU A 433 23.82 9.58 19.90
N ILE A 434 22.80 8.96 19.32
CA ILE A 434 22.24 7.66 19.75
C ILE A 434 23.28 6.54 19.63
N GLU A 435 23.98 6.43 18.50
CA GLU A 435 25.05 5.42 18.32
C GLU A 435 26.14 5.54 19.39
N SER A 436 26.46 6.79 19.76
CA SER A 436 27.42 7.05 20.83
C SER A 436 26.80 6.96 22.23
N GLY A 437 25.50 6.75 22.35
CA GLY A 437 24.72 6.85 23.59
C GLY A 437 24.72 8.24 24.23
N GLY A 438 25.19 9.28 23.51
CA GLY A 438 25.40 10.65 23.98
C GLY A 438 26.85 11.01 24.40
N ARG A 439 27.86 10.19 24.02
CA ARG A 439 29.21 10.24 24.61
C ARG A 439 29.92 11.57 24.37
N CYS A 440 30.15 12.30 25.47
CA CYS A 440 31.03 13.46 25.50
C CYS A 440 32.49 13.01 25.47
N GLN A 441 33.25 13.48 24.48
CA GLN A 441 34.66 13.13 24.30
C GLN A 441 35.54 13.76 25.38
N THR A 442 35.20 14.96 25.86
CA THR A 442 35.90 15.66 26.94
C THR A 442 35.76 14.92 28.27
N CYS A 443 34.63 14.26 28.52
CA CYS A 443 34.42 13.43 29.72
C CYS A 443 35.06 12.02 29.62
N ASN A 444 36.12 11.83 28.82
CA ASN A 444 36.71 10.51 28.52
C ASN A 444 35.70 9.48 27.97
N GLY A 445 34.73 9.91 27.16
CA GLY A 445 33.73 9.02 26.55
C GLY A 445 32.76 8.41 27.56
N ARG A 446 32.59 9.01 28.73
CA ARG A 446 31.71 8.52 29.78
C ARG A 446 30.64 9.58 30.01
N ILE A 447 29.40 9.24 29.68
CA ILE A 447 28.25 10.11 29.94
C ILE A 447 27.74 9.74 31.31
N LEU A 448 27.52 10.78 32.08
CA LEU A 448 26.74 10.72 33.27
C LEU A 448 25.29 11.08 32.90
N ILE A 449 24.39 10.13 33.02
CA ILE A 449 22.94 10.29 32.84
C ILE A 449 22.33 10.29 34.24
N LEU A 450 21.80 11.45 34.63
CA LEU A 450 21.12 11.65 35.91
C LEU A 450 19.97 10.65 36.06
N GLY A 451 19.92 9.95 37.19
CA GLY A 451 18.87 8.97 37.48
C GLY A 451 19.04 7.61 36.80
N VAL A 452 20.13 7.39 36.07
CA VAL A 452 20.40 6.12 35.38
C VAL A 452 21.75 5.53 35.79
N ASN A 453 22.84 6.30 35.65
CA ASN A 453 24.20 5.77 35.85
C ASN A 453 25.10 6.65 36.72
N ASP A 454 24.54 7.63 37.41
CA ASP A 454 25.22 8.40 38.43
C ASP A 454 25.48 7.59 39.71
N LEU A 455 26.41 8.03 40.54
CA LEU A 455 26.85 7.32 41.75
C LEU A 455 25.72 7.21 42.77
N ALA A 456 24.87 8.25 42.90
CA ALA A 456 23.73 8.22 43.83
C ALA A 456 22.72 7.12 43.43
N THR A 457 22.44 7.00 42.14
CA THR A 457 21.52 5.99 41.60
C THR A 457 22.13 4.58 41.59
N ALA A 458 23.37 4.44 41.12
CA ALA A 458 23.98 3.13 40.84
C ALA A 458 24.62 2.47 42.08
N ARG A 459 25.02 3.26 43.08
CA ARG A 459 25.68 2.81 44.33
C ARG A 459 25.26 3.71 45.52
N PRO A 460 23.97 3.74 45.90
CA PRO A 460 23.48 4.60 46.97
C PRO A 460 24.19 4.38 48.31
N GLU A 461 24.60 3.14 48.61
CA GLU A 461 25.35 2.77 49.81
C GLU A 461 26.74 3.39 49.87
N ILE A 462 27.38 3.62 48.71
CA ILE A 462 28.67 4.31 48.62
C ILE A 462 28.44 5.82 48.65
N ALA A 463 27.44 6.32 47.93
CA ALA A 463 27.06 7.74 47.91
C ALA A 463 26.72 8.29 49.30
N ALA A 464 26.16 7.45 50.18
CA ALA A 464 25.88 7.82 51.57
C ALA A 464 27.12 8.21 52.39
N TRP A 465 28.32 7.80 51.98
CA TRP A 465 29.58 8.13 52.65
C TRP A 465 30.24 9.40 52.08
N TRP A 466 29.57 10.09 51.15
CA TRP A 466 30.10 11.31 50.54
C TRP A 466 30.25 12.41 51.60
N HIS A 467 31.43 13.04 51.66
CA HIS A 467 31.65 14.10 52.62
C HIS A 467 30.80 15.35 52.27
N PRO A 468 30.04 15.93 53.21
CA PRO A 468 29.05 16.98 52.91
C PRO A 468 29.66 18.30 52.42
N THR A 469 30.86 18.68 52.91
CA THR A 469 31.44 20.01 52.65
C THR A 469 32.80 20.03 51.95
N LYS A 470 33.56 18.91 51.92
CA LYS A 470 34.94 18.89 51.41
C LYS A 470 35.08 18.67 49.90
N ASN A 471 33.99 18.41 49.20
CA ASN A 471 33.99 18.10 47.76
C ASN A 471 33.59 19.30 46.87
N GLY A 472 33.52 20.51 47.44
CA GLY A 472 33.14 21.72 46.71
C GLY A 472 31.76 21.59 46.08
N ASN A 473 31.66 21.85 44.77
CA ASN A 473 30.41 21.75 44.01
C ASN A 473 30.09 20.33 43.50
N LEU A 474 30.93 19.32 43.77
CA LEU A 474 30.69 17.96 43.32
C LEU A 474 29.71 17.23 44.24
N SER A 475 28.66 16.68 43.65
CA SER A 475 27.70 15.79 44.32
C SER A 475 27.81 14.34 43.80
N PRO A 476 27.25 13.36 44.53
CA PRO A 476 27.14 11.98 44.04
C PRO A 476 26.35 11.85 42.73
N THR A 477 25.43 12.77 42.42
CA THR A 477 24.68 12.78 41.15
C THR A 477 25.50 13.31 39.98
N MET A 478 26.67 13.90 40.23
CA MET A 478 27.60 14.50 39.25
C MET A 478 28.81 13.60 38.93
N VAL A 479 28.88 12.40 39.51
CA VAL A 479 29.95 11.43 39.24
C VAL A 479 29.37 10.05 39.05
N LYS A 480 30.11 9.16 38.37
CA LYS A 480 29.71 7.77 38.15
C LYS A 480 30.56 6.82 39.00
N PRO A 481 30.11 5.59 39.29
CA PRO A 481 30.85 4.63 40.10
C PRO A 481 32.28 4.34 39.63
N GLY A 482 32.53 4.31 38.31
CA GLY A 482 33.86 4.05 37.74
C GLY A 482 34.76 5.27 37.57
N SER A 483 34.48 6.39 38.26
CA SER A 483 35.25 7.63 38.12
C SER A 483 36.58 7.59 38.88
N GLU A 484 37.68 8.00 38.24
CA GLU A 484 39.02 8.11 38.87
C GLU A 484 39.24 9.48 39.52
N ILE A 485 38.15 10.14 39.93
CA ILE A 485 38.22 11.39 40.69
C ILE A 485 38.42 11.02 42.15
N GLU A 486 39.42 11.63 42.79
CA GLU A 486 39.62 11.57 44.23
C GLU A 486 38.72 12.57 44.94
N VAL A 487 37.94 12.07 45.90
CA VAL A 487 37.00 12.87 46.70
C VAL A 487 37.14 12.51 48.17
N TRP A 488 36.61 13.36 49.03
CA TRP A 488 36.55 13.13 50.47
C TRP A 488 35.32 12.31 50.83
N TRP A 489 35.55 11.33 51.70
CA TRP A 489 34.53 10.45 52.27
C TRP A 489 34.49 10.61 53.79
N ILE A 490 33.34 10.27 54.38
CA ILE A 490 33.16 10.12 55.81
C ILE A 490 32.43 8.80 56.07
N CYS A 491 33.04 7.90 56.87
CA CYS A 491 32.37 6.65 57.23
C CYS A 491 31.34 6.86 58.35
N PRO A 492 30.45 5.89 58.62
CA PRO A 492 29.48 5.96 59.71
C PRO A 492 30.10 6.16 61.11
N ASP A 493 31.34 5.71 61.32
CA ASP A 493 32.10 5.92 62.57
C ASP A 493 32.76 7.32 62.65
N GLY A 494 32.56 8.17 61.65
CA GLY A 494 33.04 9.56 61.61
C GLY A 494 34.46 9.74 61.07
N HIS A 495 35.12 8.68 60.60
CA HIS A 495 36.47 8.79 60.01
C HIS A 495 36.41 9.45 58.63
N GLU A 496 37.15 10.54 58.46
CA GLU A 496 37.26 11.26 57.20
C GLU A 496 38.53 10.84 56.44
N PHE A 497 38.40 10.56 55.14
CA PHE A 497 39.55 10.14 54.32
C PHE A 497 39.36 10.46 52.84
N PRO A 498 40.44 10.77 52.09
CA PRO A 498 40.41 10.88 50.64
C PRO A 498 40.48 9.48 49.99
N ALA A 499 39.69 9.26 48.94
CA ALA A 499 39.81 8.08 48.09
C ALA A 499 39.17 8.29 46.72
N ASN A 500 39.65 7.53 45.72
CA ASN A 500 39.06 7.47 44.38
C ASN A 500 37.67 6.81 44.38
N VAL A 501 36.72 7.39 43.63
CA VAL A 501 35.35 6.85 43.49
C VAL A 501 35.34 5.43 42.90
N ASP A 502 36.12 5.18 41.86
CA ASP A 502 36.27 3.86 41.22
C ASP A 502 36.80 2.82 42.20
N TYR A 503 37.86 3.14 42.94
CA TYR A 503 38.43 2.23 43.94
C TYR A 503 37.39 1.84 45.01
N ARG A 504 36.62 2.81 45.49
CA ARG A 504 35.54 2.61 46.46
C ARG A 504 34.41 1.74 45.91
N CYS A 505 33.99 1.97 44.66
CA CYS A 505 32.88 1.25 44.04
C CYS A 505 33.24 -0.17 43.57
N ARG A 506 34.53 -0.48 43.40
CA ARG A 506 35.02 -1.84 43.08
C ARG A 506 35.03 -2.79 44.28
N GLN A 507 35.03 -2.28 45.50
CA GLN A 507 34.97 -3.13 46.69
C GLN A 507 33.55 -3.69 46.84
N GLU A 508 33.41 -5.00 47.11
CA GLU A 508 32.09 -5.62 47.35
C GLU A 508 31.34 -5.02 48.53
N LYS A 509 32.06 -4.46 49.51
CA LYS A 509 31.51 -3.83 50.70
C LYS A 509 32.18 -2.50 50.96
N ALA A 510 31.39 -1.52 51.38
CA ALA A 510 31.89 -0.25 51.88
C ALA A 510 32.66 -0.50 53.19
N THR A 511 34.00 -0.49 53.12
CA THR A 511 34.86 -0.59 54.31
C THR A 511 35.60 0.72 54.54
N CYS A 512 35.72 1.11 55.81
CA CYS A 512 36.55 2.24 56.20
C CYS A 512 38.04 1.83 56.19
N PRO A 513 38.92 2.59 55.52
CA PRO A 513 40.36 2.29 55.49
C PRO A 513 41.02 2.48 56.86
N VAL A 514 40.47 3.34 57.73
CA VAL A 514 40.94 3.49 59.12
C VAL A 514 40.60 2.25 59.94
N ASP A 515 39.36 1.78 59.91
CA ASP A 515 38.93 0.61 60.70
C ASP A 515 39.57 -0.71 60.24
N THR A 516 39.90 -0.81 58.94
CA THR A 516 40.61 -1.96 58.39
C THR A 516 42.14 -1.89 58.55
N GLY A 517 42.67 -0.77 59.07
CA GLY A 517 44.12 -0.55 59.21
C GLY A 517 44.86 -0.38 57.87
N ARG A 518 44.16 -0.01 56.80
CA ARG A 518 44.77 0.34 55.51
C ARG A 518 45.25 1.80 55.48
N LEU A 519 44.66 2.66 56.31
CA LEU A 519 45.06 4.05 56.52
C LEU A 519 45.33 4.26 58.01
N LEU A 520 46.53 4.73 58.35
CA LEU A 520 46.90 5.11 59.71
C LEU A 520 46.29 6.49 60.03
N LEU A 521 45.53 6.55 61.12
CA LEU A 521 45.06 7.78 61.74
C LEU A 521 45.57 7.79 63.19
N THR A 522 46.61 8.59 63.43
CA THR A 522 47.25 8.73 64.73
C THR A 522 46.25 9.17 65.80
N GLY A 523 46.28 8.53 66.96
CA GLY A 523 45.32 8.72 68.05
C GLY A 523 44.04 7.92 67.92
N VAL A 524 43.86 7.17 66.82
CA VAL A 524 42.64 6.39 66.56
C VAL A 524 42.94 4.90 66.35
N ASN A 525 43.79 4.57 65.38
CA ASN A 525 44.08 3.17 65.01
C ASN A 525 45.57 2.80 65.02
N ASP A 526 46.44 3.72 65.44
CA ASP A 526 47.85 3.42 65.65
C ASP A 526 48.06 2.38 66.76
N LEU A 527 49.20 1.70 66.73
CA LEU A 527 49.53 0.60 67.63
C LEU A 527 49.66 1.10 69.07
N ALA A 528 50.11 2.33 69.31
CA ALA A 528 50.17 2.90 70.66
C ALA A 528 48.77 3.11 71.25
N THR A 529 47.83 3.59 70.43
CA THR A 529 46.42 3.77 70.84
C THR A 529 45.70 2.42 71.03
N LYS A 530 45.87 1.47 70.10
CA LYS A 530 45.14 0.19 70.14
C LYS A 530 45.73 -0.82 71.12
N GLU A 531 47.05 -0.83 71.32
CA GLU A 531 47.75 -1.82 72.16
C GLU A 531 48.71 -1.15 73.16
N PRO A 532 48.23 -0.26 74.05
CA PRO A 532 49.09 0.53 74.93
C PRO A 532 49.96 -0.34 75.85
N ALA A 533 49.44 -1.49 76.29
CA ALA A 533 50.19 -2.44 77.12
C ALA A 533 51.32 -3.14 76.35
N LEU A 534 51.07 -3.65 75.14
CA LEU A 534 52.09 -4.37 74.36
C LEU A 534 53.23 -3.45 73.93
N VAL A 535 52.94 -2.17 73.72
CA VAL A 535 53.92 -1.15 73.32
C VAL A 535 55.01 -0.92 74.36
N LEU A 536 54.80 -1.28 75.63
CA LEU A 536 55.87 -1.23 76.65
C LEU A 536 57.03 -2.18 76.32
N ASP A 537 56.78 -3.26 75.59
CA ASP A 537 57.79 -4.20 75.10
C ASP A 537 58.35 -3.80 73.71
N TRP A 538 57.95 -2.67 73.12
CA TRP A 538 58.34 -2.29 71.76
C TRP A 538 59.82 -1.92 71.68
N ASP A 539 60.59 -2.63 70.85
CA ASP A 539 62.01 -2.32 70.63
C ASP A 539 62.17 -1.24 69.54
N GLY A 540 62.07 0.02 69.96
CA GLY A 540 62.22 1.19 69.08
C GLY A 540 63.51 1.18 68.24
N PRO A 541 64.70 1.00 68.85
CA PRO A 541 65.97 0.94 68.14
C PRO A 541 66.02 -0.14 67.04
N ARG A 542 65.43 -1.32 67.29
CA ARG A 542 65.41 -2.41 66.29
C ARG A 542 64.32 -2.25 65.23
N ASN A 543 63.21 -1.60 65.55
CA ASN A 543 62.09 -1.44 64.62
C ASN A 543 62.22 -0.19 63.75
N GLY A 544 63.03 0.80 64.15
CA GLY A 544 63.28 2.01 63.38
C GLY A 544 62.09 2.98 63.29
N MET A 545 60.97 2.71 63.97
CA MET A 545 59.82 3.61 64.06
C MET A 545 59.06 3.47 65.39
N PRO A 546 58.40 4.54 65.87
CA PRO A 546 57.57 4.48 67.06
C PRO A 546 56.23 3.78 66.76
N PRO A 547 55.60 3.18 67.78
CA PRO A 547 54.32 2.48 67.61
C PRO A 547 53.16 3.41 67.25
N SER A 548 53.27 4.72 67.48
CA SER A 548 52.29 5.70 67.01
C SER A 548 52.29 5.92 65.49
N GLN A 549 53.30 5.41 64.78
CA GLN A 549 53.45 5.52 63.32
C GLN A 549 53.15 4.21 62.58
N THR A 550 52.53 3.24 63.24
CA THR A 550 52.13 1.98 62.62
C THR A 550 50.79 1.52 63.17
N VAL A 551 50.06 0.72 62.41
CA VAL A 551 48.81 0.06 62.87
C VAL A 551 49.09 -1.40 63.24
N PRO A 552 48.23 -2.05 64.06
CA PRO A 552 48.33 -3.48 64.36
C PRO A 552 48.19 -4.40 63.12
N THR A 553 49.25 -4.52 62.31
CA THR A 553 49.29 -5.37 61.11
C THR A 553 49.86 -6.77 61.41
N ASN A 554 49.88 -7.62 60.37
CA ASN A 554 50.59 -8.89 60.37
C ASN A 554 52.12 -8.75 60.16
N HIS A 555 52.66 -7.53 60.16
CA HIS A 555 54.10 -7.33 60.11
C HIS A 555 54.77 -7.85 61.38
N VAL A 556 55.95 -8.47 61.23
CA VAL A 556 56.73 -9.01 62.34
C VAL A 556 57.61 -7.92 62.92
N TRP A 557 57.37 -7.59 64.18
CA TRP A 557 58.13 -6.57 64.91
C TRP A 557 59.06 -7.19 65.94
N ASN A 558 60.09 -6.45 66.33
CA ASN A 558 60.97 -6.81 67.45
C ASN A 558 60.38 -6.28 68.74
N TRP A 559 60.38 -7.13 69.77
CA TRP A 559 59.88 -6.82 71.09
C TRP A 559 60.93 -7.21 72.11
N THR A 560 61.30 -6.30 73.00
CA THR A 560 62.25 -6.54 74.08
C THR A 560 61.54 -6.26 75.40
N CYS A 561 61.34 -7.30 76.21
CA CYS A 561 60.63 -7.14 77.48
C CYS A 561 61.52 -6.51 78.55
N ARG A 562 60.91 -6.09 79.67
CA ARG A 562 61.64 -5.49 80.80
C ARG A 562 62.75 -6.38 81.41
N PHE A 563 62.74 -7.68 81.14
CA PHE A 563 63.76 -8.64 81.59
C PHE A 563 64.87 -8.88 80.55
N GLY A 564 64.81 -8.19 79.40
CA GLY A 564 65.85 -8.23 78.36
C GLY A 564 65.68 -9.33 77.30
N HIS A 565 64.60 -10.13 77.33
CA HIS A 565 64.33 -11.12 76.28
C HIS A 565 63.82 -10.42 75.01
N THR A 566 64.53 -10.62 73.89
CA THR A 566 64.14 -10.10 72.57
C THR A 566 63.50 -11.17 71.72
N GLN A 567 62.30 -10.90 71.18
CA GLN A 567 61.55 -11.82 70.33
C GLN A 567 61.01 -11.12 69.08
N ARG A 568 60.86 -11.89 68.00
CA ARG A 568 60.24 -11.45 66.75
C ARG A 568 58.85 -12.04 66.62
N ALA A 569 57.82 -11.20 66.62
CA ALA A 569 56.44 -11.63 66.52
C ALA A 569 55.56 -10.58 65.86
N THR A 570 54.46 -11.01 65.23
CA THR A 570 53.40 -10.08 64.81
C THR A 570 52.66 -9.53 66.02
N VAL A 571 52.01 -8.36 65.87
CA VAL A 571 51.20 -7.78 66.95
C VAL A 571 50.11 -8.76 67.41
N ALA A 572 49.45 -9.45 66.47
CA ALA A 572 48.45 -10.46 66.78
C ALA A 572 49.00 -11.63 67.61
N ASN A 573 50.19 -12.14 67.27
CA ASN A 573 50.81 -13.23 68.04
C ASN A 573 51.26 -12.73 69.42
N ARG A 574 51.84 -11.52 69.50
CA ARG A 574 52.26 -10.89 70.76
C ARG A 574 51.07 -10.67 71.68
N ARG A 575 49.94 -10.19 71.15
CA ARG A 575 48.67 -10.03 71.86
C ARG A 575 48.15 -11.36 72.40
N ARG A 576 48.19 -12.44 71.60
CA ARG A 576 47.76 -13.77 72.05
C ARG A 576 48.64 -14.32 73.17
N ALA A 577 49.95 -14.11 73.10
CA ALA A 577 50.88 -14.52 74.15
C ALA A 577 50.79 -13.65 75.42
N GLY A 578 50.27 -12.43 75.31
CA GLY A 578 50.28 -11.43 76.38
C GLY A 578 51.63 -10.71 76.55
N GLY A 579 52.61 -10.95 75.68
CA GLY A 579 53.96 -10.40 75.84
C GLY A 579 55.03 -11.44 75.51
N CYS A 580 56.18 -11.35 76.17
CA CYS A 580 57.31 -12.27 75.98
C CYS A 580 56.94 -13.71 76.40
N THR A 581 57.15 -14.69 75.51
CA THR A 581 56.85 -16.10 75.81
C THR A 581 57.86 -16.75 76.74
N ASP A 582 59.06 -16.19 76.87
CA ASP A 582 60.10 -16.65 77.79
C ASP A 582 59.85 -16.17 79.23
N CYS A 583 59.01 -15.13 79.39
CA CYS A 583 58.53 -14.71 80.69
C CYS A 583 57.36 -15.58 81.18
N PRO A 584 57.29 -15.90 82.48
CA PRO A 584 56.13 -16.55 83.06
C PRO A 584 54.88 -15.65 82.88
N PRO A 585 53.67 -16.23 82.73
CA PRO A 585 52.46 -15.49 82.36
C PRO A 585 52.15 -14.24 83.20
N GLU A 586 52.43 -14.29 84.50
CA GLU A 586 52.27 -13.21 85.47
C GLU A 586 53.18 -12.00 85.23
N ASP A 587 54.31 -12.22 84.55
CA ASP A 587 55.34 -11.22 84.26
C ASP A 587 55.24 -10.68 82.82
N ARG A 588 54.24 -11.11 82.05
CA ARG A 588 54.02 -10.65 80.69
C ARG A 588 53.33 -9.28 80.68
N VAL A 589 53.72 -8.46 79.71
CA VAL A 589 53.35 -7.04 79.61
C VAL A 589 51.83 -6.79 79.48
N ALA A 590 51.09 -7.79 79.03
CA ALA A 590 49.64 -7.81 78.94
C ALA A 590 49.09 -9.16 79.41
N GLN A 591 47.90 -9.16 80.02
CA GLN A 591 47.26 -10.41 80.42
C GLN A 591 46.83 -11.19 79.17
N SER A 592 47.32 -12.43 79.03
CA SER A 592 46.89 -13.31 77.93
C SER A 592 45.41 -13.63 78.07
N LYS A 593 44.63 -13.51 77.00
CA LYS A 593 43.18 -13.85 77.01
C LYS A 593 42.88 -15.37 77.09
N GLN A 594 43.89 -16.23 77.32
CA GLN A 594 43.68 -17.67 77.48
C GLN A 594 43.45 -18.05 78.94
N LYS A 595 42.25 -18.52 79.28
CA LYS A 595 42.01 -19.30 80.50
C LYS A 595 42.66 -20.67 80.34
N PHE A 596 43.72 -20.96 81.10
CA PHE A 596 44.26 -22.32 81.23
C PHE A 596 43.72 -22.97 82.51
N ALA A 597 42.90 -24.02 82.38
CA ALA A 597 42.57 -24.89 83.51
C ALA A 597 43.58 -26.04 83.56
N ARG A 598 44.35 -26.15 84.66
CA ARG A 598 45.24 -27.28 84.96
C ARG A 598 44.52 -28.25 85.91
N GLY A 599 44.41 -29.52 85.53
CA GLY A 599 44.17 -30.64 86.44
C GLY A 599 45.24 -31.71 86.19
N ARG A 600 46.05 -32.04 87.21
CA ARG A 600 47.13 -33.04 87.13
C ARG A 600 46.61 -34.44 87.51
N GLN A 601 47.03 -35.40 86.69
CA GLN A 601 47.57 -36.74 87.00
C GLN A 601 46.66 -37.81 87.65
N GLY A 602 46.37 -38.84 86.85
CA GLY A 602 46.77 -40.23 87.12
C GLY A 602 45.84 -41.14 87.94
N TRP A 603 45.56 -42.31 87.36
CA TRP A 603 45.08 -43.56 87.98
C TRP A 603 43.58 -43.77 88.29
N ASP A 604 43.07 -44.76 87.54
CA ASP A 604 42.28 -45.93 87.97
C ASP A 604 40.74 -45.90 88.04
N LYS A 605 40.21 -47.02 87.56
CA LYS A 605 38.86 -47.39 87.18
C LYS A 605 37.99 -47.68 88.41
N ARG A 606 36.70 -47.32 88.35
CA ARG A 606 35.56 -48.27 88.47
C ARG A 606 34.17 -47.60 88.49
N LYS A 607 33.23 -48.27 87.79
CA LYS A 607 31.76 -48.34 87.95
C LYS A 607 30.95 -47.11 87.48
N ALA A 608 30.19 -47.26 86.38
CA ALA A 608 28.77 -47.70 86.30
C ALA A 608 27.82 -46.53 86.67
N LYS A 609 26.75 -46.17 85.95
CA LYS A 609 25.77 -46.91 85.15
C LYS A 609 24.83 -45.90 84.44
N LEU A 610 24.34 -46.29 83.25
CA LEU A 610 22.97 -46.18 82.72
C LEU A 610 22.20 -44.83 82.66
N VAL A 611 21.82 -44.50 81.41
CA VAL A 611 20.46 -44.22 80.89
C VAL A 611 19.97 -42.75 80.75
N VAL A 612 19.68 -42.47 79.46
CA VAL A 612 18.92 -41.42 78.73
C VAL A 612 17.44 -41.30 79.19
N PRO A 613 16.51 -40.46 78.64
CA PRO A 613 16.59 -39.33 77.68
C PRO A 613 15.62 -38.13 77.94
N GLY A 614 15.65 -37.12 77.05
CA GLY A 614 14.55 -36.20 76.73
C GLY A 614 15.05 -35.08 75.78
N GLU A 615 14.83 -35.16 74.46
CA GLU A 615 13.75 -34.48 73.69
C GLU A 615 13.90 -32.93 73.71
N LEU A 616 13.97 -32.17 72.60
CA LEU A 616 13.34 -32.26 71.27
C LEU A 616 14.18 -31.55 70.18
N TYR A 617 14.07 -32.10 68.97
CA TYR A 617 14.44 -31.51 67.69
C TYR A 617 13.37 -30.52 67.21
N CYS A 618 13.78 -29.47 66.48
CA CYS A 618 12.97 -28.92 65.39
C CYS A 618 13.91 -28.49 64.25
N GLY A 619 13.86 -29.25 63.16
CA GLY A 619 14.44 -28.87 61.87
C GLY A 619 13.41 -28.10 61.04
N GLN A 620 13.88 -27.21 60.17
CA GLN A 620 13.07 -26.73 59.06
C GLN A 620 13.82 -26.86 57.74
N ALA A 621 13.11 -27.50 56.82
CA ALA A 621 13.51 -27.92 55.50
C ALA A 621 13.38 -26.79 54.47
N ARG A 622 14.13 -26.93 53.37
CA ARG A 622 13.93 -26.22 52.10
C ARG A 622 12.59 -26.61 51.47
N PRO A 623 11.88 -25.69 50.79
CA PRO A 623 10.92 -26.05 49.76
C PRO A 623 11.55 -26.00 48.36
N GLN A 624 11.24 -27.03 47.59
CA GLN A 624 11.47 -27.16 46.15
C GLN A 624 10.45 -26.31 45.36
N ALA A 625 10.83 -26.01 44.12
CA ALA A 625 10.02 -25.38 43.08
C ALA A 625 8.83 -26.25 42.63
N PRO A 626 7.80 -25.65 42.02
CA PRO A 626 6.89 -26.35 41.11
C PRO A 626 7.13 -25.95 39.65
N THR A 627 7.36 -26.95 38.81
CA THR A 627 7.06 -26.96 37.36
C THR A 627 5.62 -27.43 37.12
N TYR A 628 5.08 -27.09 35.94
CA TYR A 628 3.78 -27.41 35.28
C TYR A 628 2.93 -26.14 35.07
N LEU A 629 2.35 -25.79 33.91
CA LEU A 629 1.94 -26.53 32.72
C LEU A 629 1.85 -25.59 31.49
N SER A 630 2.07 -26.15 30.30
CA SER A 630 1.58 -25.62 29.03
C SER A 630 0.06 -25.79 28.91
N SER A 631 -0.65 -24.84 28.30
CA SER A 631 -1.52 -25.08 27.13
C SER A 631 -2.33 -23.84 26.73
N ARG A 632 -2.44 -23.67 25.40
CA ARG A 632 -3.23 -22.75 24.58
C ARG A 632 -2.67 -21.36 24.32
#